data_AF-A0A0M4EKI9-F1
#
_entry.id   AF-A0A0M4EKI9-F1
#
_cell.length_a   1.000
_cell.length_b   1.000
_cell.length_c   1.000
_cell.angle_alpha   90.00
_cell.angle_beta   90.00
_cell.angle_gamma   90.00
#
_symmetry.space_group_name_H-M   'P 1'
#
loop_
_entity.id
_entity.type
_entity.pdbx_description
1 polymer ?
#
loop_
_entity_poly.entity_id
_entity_poly.type
_entity_poly.pdbx_seq_one_letter_code
_entity_poly.pdbx_strand_id
1 'polypeptide(L)'
;MYIKIYILLLLGVRSLLAVPVYTANKQLNLSASCTERSCSLWWLSEDKAEPLRYTGVPAMHLEELLLGSCRIRALPVELLRLTPNLRNLQVYNSSIYRMPIKDWSLLPKLQTLTFEHQRMARLDKDDFQALQQLEILQLGYNELNNVHMNAFAGLKRLKLLALPANGLEEINPQTFDELVELTHLDLSHNRLASIDGELFEHNSNLQSLLLNDNKLESEHLLLPTLTQLRLLDISNSGDLTELQLNSAHTVIVERSNVQRLIIHGSVIKLQAGNNALTQLSIGDKSAVIELDLHNNLLDSNASSALLTDMWQLRHLDLSSNNIETLASNSSISLYLPSLRYLNLAHNKLRALPPALPILPSSLVHLDISYNHLLQLYSRNFAALPNLEHLNIAGTRLDKFYYQRFQRDHYVLKELVICEADVSSSQFDNMLFHFDNFFRGKLITSCNSTVQMPKQLPLEVSGIHPYWTTKDVLALITLIVCFGILLLQIYRILEDEGCLRRLRRRFGRQPSQPQRNGDGTRRIADQDTESSSD
;
A
#
# COMPACT_ATOMS: atom_id res chain seq x y z
N MET A 1 12.03 -10.67 -4.38
CA MET A 1 10.84 -11.27 -5.03
C MET A 1 9.60 -10.41 -4.80
N TYR A 2 9.29 -10.03 -3.55
CA TYR A 2 8.20 -9.10 -3.17
C TYR A 2 8.19 -7.78 -3.95
N ILE A 3 9.36 -7.16 -4.18
CA ILE A 3 9.52 -5.91 -4.95
C ILE A 3 9.06 -6.02 -6.40
N LYS A 4 9.23 -7.17 -7.04
CA LYS A 4 8.89 -7.37 -8.45
C LYS A 4 7.37 -7.49 -8.65
N ILE A 5 6.71 -8.19 -7.73
CA ILE A 5 5.23 -8.33 -7.67
C ILE A 5 4.61 -6.96 -7.35
N TYR A 6 5.23 -6.20 -6.44
CA TYR A 6 4.78 -4.87 -6.07
C TYR A 6 4.89 -3.82 -7.18
N ILE A 7 6.01 -3.84 -7.88
CA ILE A 7 6.25 -3.00 -9.05
C ILE A 7 5.27 -3.36 -10.17
N LEU A 8 4.89 -4.63 -10.35
CA LEU A 8 3.89 -5.04 -11.34
C LEU A 8 2.46 -4.59 -10.99
N LEU A 9 2.13 -4.46 -9.70
CA LEU A 9 0.86 -3.90 -9.20
C LEU A 9 0.76 -2.37 -9.35
N LEU A 10 1.86 -1.63 -9.08
CA LEU A 10 1.85 -0.15 -9.05
C LEU A 10 2.35 0.50 -10.34
N LEU A 11 3.27 -0.14 -11.05
CA LEU A 11 3.82 0.38 -12.29
C LEU A 11 3.12 -0.35 -13.43
N GLY A 12 2.06 0.29 -13.93
CA GLY A 12 1.87 0.37 -15.37
C GLY A 12 3.20 0.84 -15.94
N VAL A 13 4.03 -0.13 -16.34
CA VAL A 13 5.38 0.08 -16.84
C VAL A 13 5.26 1.21 -17.85
N ARG A 14 6.09 2.26 -17.68
CA ARG A 14 6.31 3.32 -18.66
C ARG A 14 6.83 2.67 -19.94
N SER A 15 5.94 2.03 -20.65
CA SER A 15 6.09 1.56 -22.00
C SER A 15 5.74 2.79 -22.83
N LEU A 16 6.74 3.31 -23.54
CA LEU A 16 6.45 4.26 -24.61
C LEU A 16 5.43 3.59 -25.53
N LEU A 17 4.34 4.28 -25.82
CA LEU A 17 3.31 3.79 -26.73
C LEU A 17 3.99 3.38 -28.03
N ALA A 18 3.97 2.08 -28.33
CA ALA A 18 4.54 1.58 -29.56
C ALA A 18 3.63 2.01 -30.71
N VAL A 19 4.22 2.59 -31.76
CA VAL A 19 3.47 2.94 -32.96
C VAL A 19 3.24 1.65 -33.77
N PRO A 20 1.99 1.25 -34.03
CA PRO A 20 1.71 0.05 -34.80
C PRO A 20 2.26 0.17 -36.22
N VAL A 21 3.10 -0.78 -36.63
CA VAL A 21 3.68 -0.84 -37.98
C VAL A 21 2.91 -1.87 -38.81
N TYR A 22 2.23 -1.40 -39.86
CA TYR A 22 1.48 -2.24 -40.79
C TYR A 22 2.20 -2.43 -42.12
N THR A 23 2.07 -3.61 -42.72
CA THR A 23 2.51 -3.85 -44.10
C THR A 23 1.56 -3.21 -45.11
N ALA A 24 1.95 -3.15 -46.38
CA ALA A 24 1.09 -2.70 -47.48
C ALA A 24 -0.25 -3.48 -47.56
N ASN A 25 -0.27 -4.72 -47.06
CA ASN A 25 -1.46 -5.57 -46.99
C ASN A 25 -2.25 -5.39 -45.68
N LYS A 26 -2.02 -4.31 -44.94
CA LYS A 26 -2.63 -4.01 -43.63
C LYS A 26 -2.40 -5.09 -42.55
N GLN A 27 -1.30 -5.85 -42.63
CA GLN A 27 -0.93 -6.81 -41.58
C GLN A 27 -0.03 -6.14 -40.53
N LEU A 28 -0.35 -6.29 -39.26
CA LEU A 28 0.47 -5.79 -38.16
C LEU A 28 1.77 -6.59 -38.06
N ASN A 29 2.89 -5.90 -38.14
CA ASN A 29 4.20 -6.48 -37.89
C ASN A 29 4.59 -6.25 -36.43
N LEU A 30 4.36 -7.27 -35.59
CA LEU A 30 4.67 -7.20 -34.16
C LEU A 30 6.15 -6.95 -33.90
N SER A 31 7.04 -7.63 -34.64
CA SER A 31 8.50 -7.45 -34.47
C SER A 31 8.99 -6.04 -34.81
N ALA A 32 8.35 -5.37 -35.76
CA ALA A 32 8.67 -4.00 -36.14
C ALA A 32 7.98 -2.95 -35.27
N SER A 33 6.78 -3.25 -34.77
CA SER A 33 6.04 -2.38 -33.84
C SER A 33 6.66 -2.40 -32.45
N CYS A 34 7.13 -3.58 -32.02
CA CYS A 34 7.71 -3.81 -30.71
C CYS A 34 9.21 -4.08 -30.84
N THR A 35 10.00 -3.02 -30.96
CA THR A 35 11.48 -3.13 -31.09
C THR A 35 12.18 -3.38 -29.75
N GLU A 36 11.49 -3.14 -28.64
CA GLU A 36 12.00 -3.35 -27.28
C GLU A 36 11.48 -4.64 -26.64
N ARG A 37 12.03 -4.98 -25.48
CA ARG A 37 11.58 -6.15 -24.70
C ARG A 37 10.19 -5.95 -24.08
N SER A 38 9.79 -4.71 -23.87
CA SER A 38 8.48 -4.33 -23.36
C SER A 38 7.77 -3.49 -24.42
N CYS A 39 6.51 -3.80 -24.69
CA CYS A 39 5.74 -3.15 -25.73
C CYS A 39 4.31 -2.88 -25.26
N SER A 40 3.79 -1.72 -25.61
CA SER A 40 2.40 -1.35 -25.33
C SER A 40 1.70 -0.94 -26.61
N LEU A 41 0.63 -1.67 -26.93
CA LEU A 41 -0.18 -1.43 -28.11
C LEU A 41 -1.59 -1.04 -27.68
N TRP A 42 -2.07 0.07 -28.24
CA TRP A 42 -3.39 0.63 -27.94
C TRP A 42 -4.22 0.79 -29.21
N TRP A 43 -5.54 0.69 -29.05
CA TRP A 43 -6.51 0.96 -30.14
C TRP A 43 -6.26 0.15 -31.41
N LEU A 44 -5.74 -1.09 -31.28
CA LEU A 44 -5.67 -2.02 -32.40
C LEU A 44 -7.11 -2.38 -32.81
N SER A 45 -7.61 -1.74 -33.87
CA SER A 45 -8.97 -1.84 -34.45
C SER A 45 -9.94 -0.70 -34.07
N GLU A 46 -9.94 0.37 -34.90
CA GLU A 46 -10.98 1.41 -34.89
C GLU A 46 -12.27 0.94 -35.61
N ASP A 47 -12.14 0.05 -36.61
CA ASP A 47 -13.23 -0.36 -37.52
C ASP A 47 -13.82 -1.74 -37.23
N LYS A 48 -15.14 -1.78 -37.06
CA LYS A 48 -15.94 -2.78 -36.34
C LYS A 48 -16.13 -4.17 -36.99
N ALA A 49 -15.29 -4.67 -37.90
CA ALA A 49 -15.63 -5.95 -38.57
C ALA A 49 -14.51 -6.91 -38.95
N GLU A 50 -13.24 -6.50 -39.05
CA GLU A 50 -12.19 -7.41 -39.52
C GLU A 50 -11.20 -7.82 -38.42
N PRO A 51 -10.87 -9.12 -38.28
CA PRO A 51 -9.84 -9.57 -37.36
C PRO A 51 -8.48 -9.00 -37.78
N LEU A 52 -7.72 -8.50 -36.81
CA LEU A 52 -6.33 -8.06 -37.00
C LEU A 52 -5.53 -9.20 -37.64
N ARG A 53 -4.95 -8.94 -38.81
CA ARG A 53 -4.02 -9.86 -39.47
C ARG A 53 -2.61 -9.53 -39.04
N TYR A 54 -1.82 -10.55 -38.79
CA TYR A 54 -0.42 -10.42 -38.37
C TYR A 54 0.52 -10.88 -39.48
N THR A 55 1.72 -10.31 -39.53
CA THR A 55 2.81 -10.88 -40.32
C THR A 55 3.34 -12.14 -39.63
N GLY A 56 3.77 -13.15 -40.39
CA GLY A 56 4.35 -14.38 -39.83
C GLY A 56 5.75 -14.24 -39.20
N VAL A 57 6.22 -13.03 -38.89
CA VAL A 57 7.55 -12.77 -38.32
C VAL A 57 7.47 -12.73 -36.78
N PRO A 58 8.06 -13.70 -36.06
CA PRO A 58 7.97 -13.76 -34.59
C PRO A 58 8.78 -12.63 -33.92
N ALA A 59 8.20 -12.03 -32.89
CA ALA A 59 8.85 -11.05 -32.02
C ALA A 59 9.63 -11.77 -30.90
N MET A 60 10.74 -12.43 -31.26
CA MET A 60 11.52 -13.29 -30.35
C MET A 60 12.11 -12.55 -29.14
N HIS A 61 12.30 -11.23 -29.22
CA HIS A 61 12.88 -10.41 -28.15
C HIS A 61 11.84 -9.93 -27.13
N LEU A 62 10.55 -10.06 -27.45
CA LEU A 62 9.48 -9.50 -26.65
C LEU A 62 9.25 -10.37 -25.40
N GLU A 63 9.39 -9.78 -24.23
CA GLU A 63 9.16 -10.42 -22.92
C GLU A 63 7.92 -9.85 -22.23
N GLU A 64 7.51 -8.62 -22.52
CA GLU A 64 6.35 -7.96 -21.91
C GLU A 64 5.47 -7.31 -22.98
N LEU A 65 4.17 -7.57 -22.93
CA LEU A 65 3.20 -7.04 -23.86
C LEU A 65 1.97 -6.53 -23.12
N LEU A 66 1.68 -5.24 -23.29
CA LEU A 66 0.47 -4.58 -22.82
C LEU A 66 -0.44 -4.30 -24.01
N LEU A 67 -1.67 -4.79 -23.94
CA LEU A 67 -2.72 -4.55 -24.93
C LEU A 67 -3.86 -3.76 -24.26
N GLY A 68 -4.09 -2.53 -24.71
CA GLY A 68 -5.10 -1.64 -24.10
C GLY A 68 -6.15 -1.16 -25.10
N SER A 69 -7.42 -1.12 -24.68
CA SER A 69 -8.51 -0.49 -25.46
C SER A 69 -8.64 -1.01 -26.90
N CYS A 70 -8.25 -2.26 -27.14
CA CYS A 70 -8.40 -2.91 -28.42
C CYS A 70 -9.78 -3.56 -28.39
N ARG A 71 -10.71 -3.24 -29.29
CA ARG A 71 -12.09 -3.82 -29.29
C ARG A 71 -12.07 -5.31 -29.70
N ILE A 72 -11.27 -6.13 -29.01
CA ILE A 72 -10.94 -7.49 -29.36
C ILE A 72 -11.80 -8.45 -28.53
N ARG A 73 -12.71 -9.15 -29.20
CA ARG A 73 -13.62 -10.11 -28.55
C ARG A 73 -12.93 -11.35 -27.97
N ALA A 74 -11.76 -11.70 -28.50
CA ALA A 74 -10.95 -12.84 -28.06
C ALA A 74 -9.49 -12.60 -28.43
N LEU A 75 -8.56 -12.98 -27.56
CA LEU A 75 -7.14 -12.80 -27.81
C LEU A 75 -6.71 -13.61 -29.07
N PRO A 76 -6.11 -13.00 -30.11
CA PRO A 76 -5.79 -13.70 -31.34
C PRO A 76 -4.70 -14.75 -31.14
N VAL A 77 -4.96 -15.99 -31.54
CA VAL A 77 -3.98 -17.11 -31.45
C VAL A 77 -2.68 -16.80 -32.17
N GLU A 78 -2.75 -16.09 -33.30
CA GLU A 78 -1.56 -15.72 -34.07
C GLU A 78 -0.65 -14.76 -33.29
N LEU A 79 -1.22 -13.87 -32.45
CA LEU A 79 -0.44 -13.01 -31.57
C LEU A 79 0.36 -13.84 -30.57
N LEU A 80 -0.27 -14.83 -29.93
CA LEU A 80 0.38 -15.77 -29.00
C LEU A 80 1.53 -16.53 -29.67
N ARG A 81 1.29 -17.03 -30.89
CA ARG A 81 2.29 -17.77 -31.67
C ARG A 81 3.52 -16.92 -32.00
N LEU A 82 3.32 -15.62 -32.27
CA LEU A 82 4.39 -14.70 -32.63
C LEU A 82 5.18 -14.17 -31.43
N THR A 83 4.74 -14.43 -30.19
CA THR A 83 5.40 -13.95 -28.96
C THR A 83 5.78 -15.10 -28.00
N PRO A 84 6.57 -16.11 -28.44
CA PRO A 84 6.80 -17.33 -27.65
C PRO A 84 7.66 -17.13 -26.38
N ASN A 85 8.34 -15.99 -26.24
CA ASN A 85 9.19 -15.67 -25.09
C ASN A 85 8.53 -14.76 -24.05
N LEU A 86 7.22 -14.53 -24.20
CA LEU A 86 6.49 -13.63 -23.32
C LEU A 86 6.49 -14.14 -21.87
N ARG A 87 6.79 -13.23 -20.95
CA ARG A 87 6.78 -13.43 -19.50
C ARG A 87 5.66 -12.65 -18.83
N ASN A 88 5.29 -11.50 -19.39
CA ASN A 88 4.21 -10.66 -18.89
C ASN A 88 3.23 -10.33 -20.03
N LEU A 89 1.97 -10.71 -19.86
CA LEU A 89 0.88 -10.36 -20.76
C LEU A 89 -0.19 -9.60 -19.99
N GLN A 90 -0.43 -8.36 -20.37
CA GLN A 90 -1.48 -7.54 -19.78
C GLN A 90 -2.48 -7.13 -20.85
N VAL A 91 -3.75 -7.34 -20.57
CA VAL A 91 -4.84 -6.98 -21.47
C VAL A 91 -5.89 -6.21 -20.70
N TYR A 92 -6.10 -4.96 -21.11
CA TYR A 92 -7.00 -4.01 -20.46
C TYR A 92 -8.09 -3.55 -21.41
N ASN A 93 -9.32 -3.45 -20.89
CA ASN A 93 -10.44 -2.79 -21.55
C ASN A 93 -10.68 -3.28 -22.99
N SER A 94 -10.67 -4.59 -23.21
CA SER A 94 -10.73 -5.18 -24.56
C SER A 94 -12.02 -5.94 -24.85
N SER A 95 -12.98 -6.02 -23.90
CA SER A 95 -14.25 -6.75 -24.05
C SER A 95 -14.08 -8.25 -24.37
N ILE A 96 -13.01 -8.88 -23.85
CA ILE A 96 -12.74 -10.30 -24.03
C ILE A 96 -13.63 -11.15 -23.11
N TYR A 97 -14.61 -11.84 -23.68
CA TYR A 97 -15.53 -12.66 -22.89
C TYR A 97 -15.09 -14.13 -22.72
N ARG A 98 -14.04 -14.59 -23.43
CA ARG A 98 -13.50 -15.96 -23.35
C ARG A 98 -11.99 -16.02 -23.49
N MET A 99 -11.36 -16.88 -22.70
CA MET A 99 -9.93 -17.19 -22.76
C MET A 99 -9.63 -18.21 -23.88
N PRO A 100 -8.49 -18.09 -24.59
CA PRO A 100 -8.05 -19.08 -25.57
C PRO A 100 -7.34 -20.27 -24.87
N ILE A 101 -8.11 -21.08 -24.13
CA ILE A 101 -7.60 -22.14 -23.22
C ILE A 101 -6.54 -23.05 -23.89
N LYS A 102 -6.79 -23.46 -25.14
CA LYS A 102 -5.91 -24.40 -25.87
C LYS A 102 -4.57 -23.78 -26.26
N ASP A 103 -4.53 -22.46 -26.41
CA ASP A 103 -3.40 -21.75 -26.98
C ASP A 103 -2.42 -21.24 -25.92
N TRP A 104 -2.75 -21.35 -24.62
CA TRP A 104 -1.82 -21.03 -23.53
C TRP A 104 -0.53 -21.87 -23.55
N SER A 105 -0.58 -23.07 -24.12
CA SER A 105 0.59 -23.91 -24.37
C SER A 105 1.66 -23.23 -25.24
N LEU A 106 1.29 -22.21 -26.01
CA LEU A 106 2.21 -21.40 -26.83
C LEU A 106 3.04 -20.41 -26.00
N LEU A 107 2.67 -20.15 -24.74
CA LEU A 107 3.36 -19.23 -23.83
C LEU A 107 3.94 -19.96 -22.59
N PRO A 108 4.88 -20.91 -22.77
CA PRO A 108 5.38 -21.74 -21.67
C PRO A 108 6.20 -20.98 -20.61
N LYS A 109 6.61 -19.74 -20.90
CA LYS A 109 7.44 -18.90 -20.02
C LYS A 109 6.65 -17.82 -19.30
N LEU A 110 5.33 -17.79 -19.45
CA LEU A 110 4.49 -16.73 -18.89
C LEU A 110 4.51 -16.79 -17.35
N GLN A 111 4.83 -15.66 -16.73
CA GLN A 111 4.93 -15.50 -15.27
C GLN A 111 3.84 -14.56 -14.74
N THR A 112 3.36 -13.63 -15.56
CA THR A 112 2.34 -12.66 -15.19
C THR A 112 1.28 -12.59 -16.28
N LEU A 113 0.02 -12.70 -15.85
CA LEU A 113 -1.15 -12.62 -16.71
C LEU A 113 -2.18 -11.69 -16.07
N THR A 114 -2.49 -10.60 -16.76
CA THR A 114 -3.48 -9.62 -16.31
C THR A 114 -4.58 -9.50 -17.36
N PHE A 115 -5.81 -9.84 -16.97
CA PHE A 115 -7.01 -9.76 -17.79
C PHE A 115 -8.07 -8.99 -17.00
N GLU A 116 -7.87 -7.68 -16.84
CA GLU A 116 -8.79 -6.81 -16.11
C GLU A 116 -9.71 -6.06 -17.07
N HIS A 117 -10.94 -5.78 -16.63
CA HIS A 117 -11.94 -5.06 -17.42
C HIS A 117 -12.28 -5.73 -18.77
N GLN A 118 -12.44 -7.05 -18.76
CA GLN A 118 -12.74 -7.87 -19.95
C GLN A 118 -14.19 -8.37 -20.05
N ARG A 119 -15.04 -8.14 -19.03
CA ARG A 119 -16.43 -8.65 -18.95
C ARG A 119 -16.50 -10.18 -19.00
N MET A 120 -15.48 -10.87 -18.47
CA MET A 120 -15.51 -12.31 -18.33
C MET A 120 -16.55 -12.71 -17.29
N ALA A 121 -17.44 -13.64 -17.64
CA ALA A 121 -18.52 -14.06 -16.75
C ALA A 121 -18.19 -15.33 -15.93
N ARG A 122 -17.26 -16.17 -16.42
CA ARG A 122 -16.96 -17.46 -15.80
C ARG A 122 -15.51 -17.88 -15.99
N LEU A 123 -15.01 -18.68 -15.07
CA LEU A 123 -13.78 -19.48 -15.22
C LEU A 123 -14.17 -20.96 -15.26
N ASP A 124 -13.88 -21.62 -16.37
CA ASP A 124 -14.16 -23.03 -16.59
C ASP A 124 -13.00 -23.89 -16.04
N LYS A 125 -13.22 -25.20 -15.95
CA LYS A 125 -12.20 -26.16 -15.50
C LYS A 125 -10.93 -26.08 -16.37
N ASP A 126 -9.76 -26.11 -15.73
CA ASP A 126 -8.43 -26.18 -16.36
C ASP A 126 -8.07 -24.96 -17.25
N ASP A 127 -8.78 -23.83 -17.11
CA ASP A 127 -8.59 -22.63 -17.94
C ASP A 127 -7.13 -22.13 -18.01
N PHE A 128 -6.34 -22.38 -16.97
CA PHE A 128 -4.95 -21.95 -16.84
C PHE A 128 -3.94 -23.11 -16.73
N GLN A 129 -4.37 -24.36 -16.92
CA GLN A 129 -3.56 -25.56 -16.62
C GLN A 129 -2.21 -25.61 -17.35
N ALA A 130 -2.13 -25.02 -18.55
CA ALA A 130 -0.90 -24.96 -19.34
C ALA A 130 0.12 -23.93 -18.81
N LEU A 131 -0.29 -22.97 -17.98
CA LEU A 131 0.55 -21.86 -17.50
C LEU A 131 1.28 -22.21 -16.19
N GLN A 132 2.02 -23.31 -16.18
CA GLN A 132 2.66 -23.85 -14.96
C GLN A 132 3.77 -22.97 -14.36
N GLN A 133 4.21 -21.93 -15.08
CA GLN A 133 5.21 -20.96 -14.66
C GLN A 133 4.59 -19.66 -14.11
N LEU A 134 3.26 -19.57 -14.09
CA LEU A 134 2.56 -18.36 -13.69
C LEU A 134 2.74 -18.10 -12.19
N GLU A 135 3.18 -16.89 -11.86
CA GLU A 135 3.39 -16.41 -10.50
C GLU A 135 2.33 -15.38 -10.09
N ILE A 136 1.77 -14.65 -11.06
CA ILE A 136 0.79 -13.58 -10.84
C ILE A 136 -0.36 -13.74 -11.83
N LEU A 137 -1.58 -13.83 -11.31
CA LEU A 137 -2.82 -13.85 -12.07
C LEU A 137 -3.76 -12.76 -11.55
N GLN A 138 -4.11 -11.83 -12.43
CA GLN A 138 -5.01 -10.73 -12.11
C GLN A 138 -6.22 -10.75 -13.04
N LEU A 139 -7.39 -10.88 -12.46
CA LEU A 139 -8.68 -11.04 -13.13
C LEU A 139 -9.72 -10.07 -12.56
N GLY A 140 -9.26 -8.96 -11.98
CA GLY A 140 -10.12 -7.96 -11.35
C GLY A 140 -11.02 -7.21 -12.34
N TYR A 141 -12.10 -6.64 -11.82
CA TYR A 141 -13.05 -5.83 -12.58
C TYR A 141 -13.63 -6.55 -13.81
N ASN A 142 -13.90 -7.85 -13.68
CA ASN A 142 -14.71 -8.60 -14.63
C ASN A 142 -16.10 -8.83 -14.04
N GLU A 143 -16.83 -9.83 -14.54
CA GLU A 143 -18.17 -10.22 -14.11
C GLU A 143 -18.17 -11.70 -13.69
N LEU A 144 -17.04 -12.19 -13.13
CA LEU A 144 -16.84 -13.60 -12.80
C LEU A 144 -17.78 -14.01 -11.67
N ASN A 145 -19.01 -14.39 -12.01
CA ASN A 145 -20.01 -14.87 -11.05
C ASN A 145 -19.99 -16.39 -10.88
N ASN A 146 -19.17 -17.09 -11.67
CA ASN A 146 -18.99 -18.54 -11.57
C ASN A 146 -17.51 -18.91 -11.77
N VAL A 147 -16.88 -19.42 -10.71
CA VAL A 147 -15.51 -19.93 -10.74
C VAL A 147 -15.57 -21.43 -10.44
N HIS A 148 -15.24 -22.25 -11.44
CA HIS A 148 -15.20 -23.69 -11.26
C HIS A 148 -14.13 -24.06 -10.21
N MET A 149 -14.40 -25.07 -9.35
CA MET A 149 -13.48 -25.53 -8.29
C MET A 149 -12.06 -25.90 -8.77
N ASN A 150 -11.93 -26.25 -10.05
CA ASN A 150 -10.67 -26.61 -10.71
C ASN A 150 -10.22 -25.57 -11.76
N ALA A 151 -10.70 -24.33 -11.66
CA ALA A 151 -10.31 -23.27 -12.60
C ALA A 151 -8.81 -22.97 -12.56
N PHE A 152 -8.21 -23.02 -11.37
CA PHE A 152 -6.79 -22.72 -11.14
C PHE A 152 -5.89 -23.95 -11.03
N ALA A 153 -6.38 -25.12 -11.44
CA ALA A 153 -5.60 -26.36 -11.43
C ALA A 153 -4.30 -26.21 -12.25
N GLY A 154 -3.20 -26.75 -11.73
CA GLY A 154 -1.86 -26.69 -12.32
C GLY A 154 -1.03 -25.46 -11.95
N LEU A 155 -1.61 -24.43 -11.32
CA LEU A 155 -0.94 -23.16 -10.99
C LEU A 155 -0.13 -23.21 -9.68
N LYS A 156 0.71 -24.24 -9.50
CA LYS A 156 1.44 -24.50 -8.24
C LYS A 156 2.46 -23.42 -7.85
N ARG A 157 2.91 -22.60 -8.81
CA ARG A 157 3.86 -21.49 -8.61
C ARG A 157 3.19 -20.14 -8.39
N LEU A 158 1.86 -20.12 -8.39
CA LEU A 158 1.11 -18.87 -8.26
C LEU A 158 1.30 -18.31 -6.85
N LYS A 159 1.75 -17.07 -6.79
CA LYS A 159 2.01 -16.34 -5.54
C LYS A 159 0.95 -15.28 -5.29
N LEU A 160 0.39 -14.71 -6.35
CA LEU A 160 -0.65 -13.69 -6.29
C LEU A 160 -1.82 -14.08 -7.19
N LEU A 161 -3.01 -14.13 -6.57
CA LEU A 161 -4.28 -14.22 -7.27
C LEU A 161 -5.14 -13.01 -6.88
N ALA A 162 -5.54 -12.23 -7.86
CA ALA A 162 -6.44 -11.10 -7.66
C ALA A 162 -7.73 -11.30 -8.46
N LEU A 163 -8.86 -11.33 -7.74
CA LEU A 163 -10.22 -11.40 -8.25
C LEU A 163 -11.10 -10.25 -7.74
N PRO A 164 -10.61 -9.02 -7.53
CA PRO A 164 -11.43 -7.96 -6.95
C PRO A 164 -12.53 -7.52 -7.92
N ALA A 165 -13.64 -7.03 -7.39
CA ALA A 165 -14.71 -6.42 -8.18
C ALA A 165 -15.27 -7.33 -9.30
N ASN A 166 -15.48 -8.62 -9.00
CA ASN A 166 -16.07 -9.60 -9.94
C ASN A 166 -17.54 -9.92 -9.67
N GLY A 167 -18.05 -9.55 -8.49
CA GLY A 167 -19.40 -9.90 -8.07
C GLY A 167 -19.56 -11.35 -7.62
N LEU A 168 -18.49 -12.00 -7.17
CA LEU A 168 -18.52 -13.36 -6.61
C LEU A 168 -19.43 -13.39 -5.37
N GLU A 169 -20.39 -14.31 -5.33
CA GLU A 169 -21.30 -14.50 -4.20
C GLU A 169 -20.85 -15.66 -3.30
N GLU A 170 -20.23 -16.69 -3.88
CA GLU A 170 -19.69 -17.85 -3.19
C GLU A 170 -18.38 -18.30 -3.85
N ILE A 171 -17.56 -19.02 -3.09
CA ILE A 171 -16.35 -19.68 -3.57
C ILE A 171 -16.35 -21.11 -3.06
N ASN A 172 -16.18 -22.08 -3.95
CA ASN A 172 -16.06 -23.47 -3.55
C ASN A 172 -14.80 -23.67 -2.67
N PRO A 173 -14.88 -24.41 -1.55
CA PRO A 173 -13.74 -24.62 -0.64
C PRO A 173 -12.46 -25.16 -1.31
N GLN A 174 -12.59 -25.92 -2.39
CA GLN A 174 -11.46 -26.56 -3.06
C GLN A 174 -10.80 -25.67 -4.14
N THR A 175 -11.38 -24.49 -4.41
CA THR A 175 -10.96 -23.60 -5.51
C THR A 175 -9.47 -23.25 -5.46
N PHE A 176 -8.88 -23.18 -4.26
CA PHE A 176 -7.50 -22.74 -4.05
C PHE A 176 -6.52 -23.85 -3.64
N ASP A 177 -6.97 -25.11 -3.60
CA ASP A 177 -6.19 -26.25 -3.06
C ASP A 177 -4.82 -26.42 -3.72
N GLU A 178 -4.74 -26.27 -5.04
CA GLU A 178 -3.47 -26.45 -5.78
C GLU A 178 -2.52 -25.25 -5.67
N LEU A 179 -2.96 -24.11 -5.13
CA LEU A 179 -2.20 -22.86 -5.04
C LEU A 179 -1.28 -22.86 -3.80
N VAL A 180 -0.42 -23.87 -3.71
CA VAL A 180 0.42 -24.15 -2.53
C VAL A 180 1.47 -23.06 -2.23
N GLU A 181 1.89 -22.30 -3.24
CA GLU A 181 2.80 -21.15 -3.10
C GLU A 181 2.06 -19.80 -2.95
N LEU A 182 0.73 -19.82 -2.81
CA LEU A 182 -0.06 -18.59 -2.73
C LEU A 182 0.32 -17.80 -1.47
N THR A 183 0.66 -16.52 -1.68
CA THR A 183 1.05 -15.59 -0.62
C THR A 183 0.10 -14.40 -0.54
N HIS A 184 -0.58 -14.07 -1.64
CA HIS A 184 -1.46 -12.92 -1.76
C HIS A 184 -2.75 -13.33 -2.46
N LEU A 185 -3.87 -13.14 -1.77
CA LEU A 185 -5.20 -13.36 -2.30
C LEU A 185 -6.05 -12.10 -2.11
N ASP A 186 -6.53 -11.57 -3.22
CA ASP A 186 -7.44 -10.42 -3.25
C ASP A 186 -8.82 -10.84 -3.76
N LEU A 187 -9.78 -10.84 -2.85
CA LEU A 187 -11.20 -11.11 -3.08
C LEU A 187 -12.06 -9.87 -2.75
N SER A 188 -11.45 -8.69 -2.69
CA SER A 188 -12.13 -7.46 -2.31
C SER A 188 -13.21 -7.03 -3.31
N HIS A 189 -14.14 -6.18 -2.89
CA HIS A 189 -15.21 -5.64 -3.74
C HIS A 189 -16.08 -6.71 -4.42
N ASN A 190 -16.24 -7.88 -3.79
CA ASN A 190 -17.14 -8.92 -4.25
C ASN A 190 -18.47 -8.88 -3.46
N ARG A 191 -19.23 -9.96 -3.49
CA ARG A 191 -20.53 -10.09 -2.81
C ARG A 191 -20.54 -11.32 -1.91
N LEU A 192 -19.37 -11.75 -1.44
CA LEU A 192 -19.22 -12.93 -0.63
C LEU A 192 -19.98 -12.75 0.68
N ALA A 193 -20.83 -13.72 1.01
CA ALA A 193 -21.55 -13.77 2.27
C ALA A 193 -20.85 -14.64 3.33
N SER A 194 -20.03 -15.59 2.88
CA SER A 194 -19.37 -16.58 3.72
C SER A 194 -17.94 -16.83 3.28
N ILE A 195 -17.07 -17.15 4.25
CA ILE A 195 -15.74 -17.72 4.04
C ILE A 195 -15.66 -18.98 4.89
N ASP A 196 -15.53 -20.12 4.21
CA ASP A 196 -15.37 -21.41 4.85
C ASP A 196 -13.95 -21.57 5.41
N GLY A 197 -13.83 -22.24 6.57
CA GLY A 197 -12.55 -22.57 7.19
C GLY A 197 -11.69 -23.51 6.33
N GLU A 198 -12.33 -24.37 5.54
CA GLU A 198 -11.65 -25.32 4.64
C GLU A 198 -11.06 -24.62 3.40
N LEU A 199 -11.54 -23.42 3.04
CA LEU A 199 -11.15 -22.72 1.81
C LEU A 199 -9.64 -22.43 1.70
N PHE A 200 -8.94 -22.36 2.84
CA PHE A 200 -7.51 -22.04 2.89
C PHE A 200 -6.66 -23.16 3.51
N GLU A 201 -7.19 -24.38 3.64
CA GLU A 201 -6.49 -25.51 4.29
C GLU A 201 -5.09 -25.76 3.69
N HIS A 202 -4.97 -25.67 2.36
CA HIS A 202 -3.73 -25.94 1.64
C HIS A 202 -2.86 -24.69 1.38
N ASN A 203 -3.33 -23.49 1.76
CA ASN A 203 -2.66 -22.21 1.46
C ASN A 203 -1.89 -21.65 2.68
N SER A 204 -1.12 -22.49 3.37
CA SER A 204 -0.39 -22.14 4.60
C SER A 204 0.64 -21.00 4.46
N ASN A 205 1.05 -20.67 3.23
CA ASN A 205 1.97 -19.56 2.92
C ASN A 205 1.27 -18.20 2.79
N LEU A 206 -0.05 -18.12 2.97
CA LEU A 206 -0.81 -16.90 2.78
C LEU A 206 -0.34 -15.81 3.75
N GLN A 207 0.08 -14.67 3.19
CA GLN A 207 0.58 -13.51 3.91
C GLN A 207 -0.38 -12.33 3.82
N SER A 208 -1.19 -12.25 2.77
CA SER A 208 -2.18 -11.18 2.61
C SER A 208 -3.48 -11.73 2.10
N LEU A 209 -4.56 -11.40 2.80
CA LEU A 209 -5.92 -11.73 2.45
C LEU A 209 -6.77 -10.45 2.48
N LEU A 210 -7.26 -10.05 1.30
CA LEU A 210 -8.14 -8.89 1.15
C LEU A 210 -9.56 -9.38 0.90
N LEU A 211 -10.46 -9.01 1.80
CA LEU A 211 -11.88 -9.35 1.83
C LEU A 211 -12.75 -8.10 2.02
N ASN A 212 -12.15 -6.91 1.99
CA ASN A 212 -12.86 -5.65 2.13
C ASN A 212 -13.94 -5.49 1.05
N ASP A 213 -14.99 -4.74 1.35
CA ASP A 213 -16.10 -4.46 0.43
C ASP A 213 -16.82 -5.74 -0.04
N ASN A 214 -17.07 -6.67 0.88
CA ASN A 214 -17.93 -7.85 0.67
C ASN A 214 -19.24 -7.73 1.48
N LYS A 215 -19.97 -8.84 1.64
CA LYS A 215 -21.24 -8.92 2.39
C LYS A 215 -21.21 -10.04 3.43
N LEU A 216 -20.06 -10.25 4.03
CA LEU A 216 -19.79 -11.26 5.03
C LEU A 216 -20.71 -11.12 6.24
N GLU A 217 -21.11 -12.27 6.76
CA GLU A 217 -21.89 -12.41 8.00
C GLU A 217 -21.03 -13.10 9.06
N SER A 218 -21.11 -12.65 10.32
CA SER A 218 -20.29 -13.16 11.43
C SER A 218 -20.30 -14.69 11.56
N GLU A 219 -21.47 -15.32 11.44
CA GLU A 219 -21.64 -16.77 11.63
C GLU A 219 -20.96 -17.61 10.54
N HIS A 220 -20.66 -16.98 9.40
CA HIS A 220 -20.13 -17.64 8.22
C HIS A 220 -18.72 -17.18 7.86
N LEU A 221 -18.05 -16.45 8.75
CA LEU A 221 -16.66 -16.04 8.60
C LEU A 221 -15.76 -16.93 9.45
N LEU A 222 -15.37 -18.08 8.91
CA LEU A 222 -14.51 -19.05 9.57
C LEU A 222 -13.11 -18.96 8.95
N LEU A 223 -12.20 -18.23 9.58
CA LEU A 223 -10.81 -18.18 9.13
C LEU A 223 -9.97 -19.26 9.84
N PRO A 224 -9.28 -20.15 9.11
CA PRO A 224 -8.37 -21.11 9.72
C PRO A 224 -7.14 -20.40 10.31
N THR A 225 -6.27 -21.17 10.96
CA THR A 225 -5.02 -20.64 11.51
C THR A 225 -4.01 -20.35 10.41
N LEU A 226 -4.03 -19.11 9.90
CA LEU A 226 -3.09 -18.61 8.89
C LEU A 226 -1.81 -18.07 9.56
N THR A 227 -0.87 -18.97 9.87
CA THR A 227 0.33 -18.64 10.69
C THR A 227 1.27 -17.59 10.08
N GLN A 228 1.26 -17.41 8.75
CA GLN A 228 2.10 -16.45 8.05
C GLN A 228 1.37 -15.14 7.74
N LEU A 229 0.12 -14.97 8.21
CA LEU A 229 -0.71 -13.85 7.84
C LEU A 229 -0.12 -12.53 8.35
N ARG A 230 0.19 -11.64 7.42
CA ARG A 230 0.71 -10.30 7.68
C ARG A 230 -0.38 -9.25 7.52
N LEU A 231 -1.27 -9.40 6.55
CA LEU A 231 -2.33 -8.44 6.28
C LEU A 231 -3.66 -9.17 6.15
N LEU A 232 -4.61 -8.74 6.96
CA LEU A 232 -6.02 -9.09 6.80
C LEU A 232 -6.81 -7.79 6.69
N ASP A 233 -7.50 -7.60 5.56
CA ASP A 233 -8.43 -6.49 5.38
C ASP A 233 -9.85 -7.03 5.18
N ILE A 234 -10.73 -6.69 6.11
CA ILE A 234 -12.17 -7.05 6.17
C ILE A 234 -12.99 -5.79 6.44
N SER A 235 -12.52 -4.66 5.92
CA SER A 235 -13.20 -3.37 6.03
C SER A 235 -14.40 -3.29 5.10
N ASN A 236 -15.48 -2.63 5.52
CA ASN A 236 -16.72 -2.49 4.76
C ASN A 236 -17.26 -3.86 4.28
N SER A 237 -17.07 -4.90 5.08
CA SER A 237 -17.37 -6.28 4.66
C SER A 237 -18.72 -6.80 5.12
N GLY A 238 -19.56 -6.00 5.79
CA GLY A 238 -20.90 -6.43 6.22
C GLY A 238 -21.17 -6.19 7.71
N ASP A 239 -22.11 -6.95 8.27
CA ASP A 239 -22.48 -6.89 9.69
C ASP A 239 -21.75 -7.97 10.49
N LEU A 240 -20.54 -7.64 10.95
CA LEU A 240 -19.67 -8.57 11.67
C LEU A 240 -19.79 -8.38 13.19
N THR A 241 -21.01 -8.52 13.74
CA THR A 241 -21.32 -8.26 15.15
C THR A 241 -20.30 -8.87 16.12
N GLU A 242 -19.90 -10.12 15.89
CA GLU A 242 -18.82 -10.79 16.62
C GLU A 242 -17.78 -11.32 15.63
N LEU A 243 -16.52 -10.91 15.83
CA LEU A 243 -15.40 -11.30 14.99
C LEU A 243 -14.31 -11.93 15.85
N GLN A 244 -13.92 -13.14 15.48
CA GLN A 244 -12.85 -13.89 16.14
C GLN A 244 -11.73 -14.17 15.15
N LEU A 245 -10.49 -13.87 15.56
CA LEU A 245 -9.29 -14.00 14.74
C LEU A 245 -8.17 -14.64 15.55
N ASN A 246 -7.26 -15.33 14.85
CA ASN A 246 -6.09 -15.93 15.47
C ASN A 246 -4.97 -14.91 15.70
N SER A 247 -4.12 -14.70 14.70
CA SER A 247 -3.03 -13.71 14.74
C SER A 247 -2.78 -13.20 13.34
N ALA A 248 -2.44 -11.92 13.24
CA ALA A 248 -1.97 -11.31 12.00
C ALA A 248 -1.08 -10.11 12.37
N HIS A 249 -0.14 -9.76 11.50
CA HIS A 249 0.68 -8.57 11.74
C HIS A 249 -0.18 -7.29 11.74
N THR A 250 -0.97 -7.10 10.68
CA THR A 250 -1.89 -5.98 10.49
C THR A 250 -3.30 -6.52 10.26
N VAL A 251 -4.26 -6.01 11.03
CA VAL A 251 -5.69 -6.25 10.83
C VAL A 251 -6.38 -4.92 10.55
N ILE A 252 -7.11 -4.86 9.45
CA ILE A 252 -7.94 -3.72 9.08
C ILE A 252 -9.39 -4.21 9.02
N VAL A 253 -10.23 -3.62 9.85
CA VAL A 253 -11.65 -3.95 9.98
C VAL A 253 -12.40 -2.65 10.27
N GLU A 254 -12.43 -1.74 9.31
CA GLU A 254 -13.21 -0.51 9.44
C GLU A 254 -14.61 -0.65 8.86
N ARG A 255 -15.61 0.03 9.43
CA ARG A 255 -16.96 0.13 8.83
C ARG A 255 -17.64 -1.24 8.60
N SER A 256 -17.42 -2.20 9.50
CA SER A 256 -17.97 -3.57 9.40
C SER A 256 -18.90 -3.92 10.57
N ASN A 257 -19.48 -2.91 11.23
CA ASN A 257 -20.41 -3.02 12.37
C ASN A 257 -19.96 -3.95 13.51
N VAL A 258 -18.66 -4.11 13.71
CA VAL A 258 -18.14 -5.03 14.73
C VAL A 258 -18.48 -4.53 16.12
N GLN A 259 -19.12 -5.37 16.95
CA GLN A 259 -19.45 -5.05 18.34
C GLN A 259 -18.49 -5.71 19.33
N ARG A 260 -18.08 -6.94 19.04
CA ARG A 260 -17.10 -7.71 19.82
C ARG A 260 -15.99 -8.23 18.91
N LEU A 261 -14.75 -7.83 19.21
CA LEU A 261 -13.56 -8.31 18.50
C LEU A 261 -12.67 -9.11 19.46
N ILE A 262 -12.38 -10.36 19.10
CA ILE A 262 -11.49 -11.26 19.84
C ILE A 262 -10.33 -11.64 18.93
N ILE A 263 -9.11 -11.27 19.33
CA ILE A 263 -7.86 -11.71 18.72
C ILE A 263 -7.20 -12.66 19.71
N HIS A 264 -7.22 -13.96 19.42
CA HIS A 264 -6.74 -15.00 20.34
C HIS A 264 -5.23 -14.94 20.58
N GLY A 265 -4.45 -14.58 19.56
CA GLY A 265 -3.00 -14.42 19.67
C GLY A 265 -2.59 -12.96 19.66
N SER A 266 -1.69 -12.58 18.75
CA SER A 266 -1.10 -11.23 18.72
C SER A 266 -1.45 -10.46 17.44
N VAL A 267 -1.41 -9.14 17.56
CA VAL A 267 -1.51 -8.17 16.47
C VAL A 267 -0.47 -7.08 16.67
N ILE A 268 0.11 -6.57 15.58
CA ILE A 268 1.07 -5.47 15.65
C ILE A 268 0.37 -4.13 15.34
N LYS A 269 -0.51 -4.13 14.34
CA LYS A 269 -1.34 -2.98 13.97
C LYS A 269 -2.81 -3.39 13.85
N LEU A 270 -3.69 -2.67 14.54
CA LEU A 270 -5.13 -2.86 14.42
C LEU A 270 -5.79 -1.54 14.01
N GLN A 271 -6.50 -1.56 12.89
CA GLN A 271 -7.36 -0.47 12.44
C GLN A 271 -8.80 -0.97 12.49
N ALA A 272 -9.51 -0.63 13.55
CA ALA A 272 -10.89 -1.05 13.79
C ALA A 272 -11.82 0.15 14.03
N GLY A 273 -11.48 1.30 13.43
CA GLY A 273 -12.28 2.51 13.53
C GLY A 273 -13.61 2.43 12.80
N ASN A 274 -14.56 3.30 13.17
CA ASN A 274 -15.90 3.36 12.57
C ASN A 274 -16.67 2.03 12.68
N ASN A 275 -16.68 1.42 13.86
CA ASN A 275 -17.48 0.24 14.16
C ASN A 275 -18.42 0.52 15.35
N ALA A 276 -19.00 -0.53 15.92
CA ALA A 276 -19.84 -0.49 17.10
C ALA A 276 -19.16 -1.16 18.30
N LEU A 277 -17.81 -1.13 18.37
CA LEU A 277 -17.06 -1.92 19.35
C LEU A 277 -17.42 -1.50 20.76
N THR A 278 -17.88 -2.48 21.54
CA THR A 278 -18.06 -2.38 22.99
C THR A 278 -17.04 -3.22 23.74
N GLN A 279 -16.48 -4.25 23.07
CA GLN A 279 -15.52 -5.17 23.65
C GLN A 279 -14.41 -5.50 22.65
N LEU A 280 -13.16 -5.37 23.10
CA LEU A 280 -11.97 -5.80 22.39
C LEU A 280 -11.11 -6.64 23.32
N SER A 281 -10.75 -7.85 22.87
CA SER A 281 -9.81 -8.73 23.56
C SER A 281 -8.65 -9.06 22.63
N ILE A 282 -7.43 -8.88 23.12
CA ILE A 282 -6.19 -9.28 22.45
C ILE A 282 -5.45 -10.18 23.42
N GLY A 283 -5.14 -11.41 23.00
CA GLY A 283 -4.46 -12.41 23.84
C GLY A 283 -3.04 -11.98 24.21
N ASP A 284 -2.15 -11.88 23.23
CA ASP A 284 -0.78 -11.39 23.42
C ASP A 284 -0.63 -9.95 22.93
N LYS A 285 -0.55 -9.04 23.90
CA LYS A 285 -0.43 -7.59 23.70
C LYS A 285 1.02 -7.10 23.55
N SER A 286 2.02 -7.97 23.72
CA SER A 286 3.43 -7.57 23.84
C SER A 286 4.02 -6.97 22.56
N ALA A 287 3.49 -7.37 21.40
CA ALA A 287 3.93 -6.92 20.08
C ALA A 287 3.10 -5.75 19.51
N VAL A 288 2.02 -5.32 20.18
CA VAL A 288 1.12 -4.28 19.69
C VAL A 288 1.86 -2.94 19.63
N ILE A 289 1.86 -2.30 18.46
CA ILE A 289 2.51 -1.00 18.22
C ILE A 289 1.48 0.09 17.94
N GLU A 290 0.40 -0.24 17.26
CA GLU A 290 -0.60 0.72 16.77
C GLU A 290 -2.01 0.17 16.96
N LEU A 291 -2.86 0.95 17.62
CA LEU A 291 -4.29 0.69 17.77
C LEU A 291 -5.05 1.94 17.34
N ASP A 292 -5.82 1.80 16.28
CA ASP A 292 -6.80 2.79 15.86
C ASP A 292 -8.21 2.23 16.10
N LEU A 293 -8.89 2.80 17.09
CA LEU A 293 -10.21 2.40 17.57
C LEU A 293 -11.18 3.60 17.54
N HIS A 294 -10.92 4.60 16.70
CA HIS A 294 -11.76 5.79 16.64
C HIS A 294 -13.20 5.48 16.24
N ASN A 295 -14.16 6.32 16.64
CA ASN A 295 -15.57 6.22 16.26
C ASN A 295 -16.15 4.82 16.56
N ASN A 296 -16.15 4.47 17.85
CA ASN A 296 -16.67 3.21 18.39
C ASN A 296 -17.52 3.50 19.64
N LEU A 297 -17.97 2.44 20.33
CA LEU A 297 -18.83 2.55 21.52
C LEU A 297 -18.09 2.19 22.83
N LEU A 298 -16.76 2.25 22.85
CA LEU A 298 -15.95 1.85 23.99
C LEU A 298 -16.16 2.80 25.17
N ASP A 299 -16.31 2.23 26.37
CA ASP A 299 -16.45 2.96 27.62
C ASP A 299 -15.16 2.90 28.46
N SER A 300 -15.21 3.50 29.66
CA SER A 300 -14.09 3.51 30.60
C SER A 300 -13.68 2.13 31.11
N ASN A 301 -14.61 1.17 31.17
CA ASN A 301 -14.32 -0.16 31.66
C ASN A 301 -13.57 -0.97 30.59
N ALA A 302 -14.11 -1.00 29.37
CA ALA A 302 -13.52 -1.68 28.21
C ALA A 302 -12.10 -1.16 27.91
N SER A 303 -11.91 0.16 27.93
CA SER A 303 -10.58 0.77 27.72
C SER A 303 -9.59 0.41 28.84
N SER A 304 -10.02 0.36 30.11
CA SER A 304 -9.12 0.02 31.22
C SER A 304 -8.57 -1.41 31.14
N ALA A 305 -9.40 -2.38 30.74
CA ALA A 305 -9.00 -3.78 30.57
C ALA A 305 -8.12 -4.00 29.32
N LEU A 306 -8.36 -3.19 28.27
CA LEU A 306 -7.59 -3.26 27.04
C LEU A 306 -6.16 -2.76 27.25
N LEU A 307 -5.99 -1.64 27.93
CA LEU A 307 -4.75 -0.85 27.95
C LEU A 307 -3.69 -1.34 28.95
N THR A 308 -3.87 -2.50 29.58
CA THR A 308 -2.81 -3.17 30.35
C THR A 308 -1.84 -3.92 29.44
N ASP A 309 -0.57 -4.01 29.85
CA ASP A 309 0.44 -4.91 29.26
C ASP A 309 0.84 -4.62 27.79
N MET A 310 0.62 -3.40 27.32
CA MET A 310 0.96 -2.95 25.96
C MET A 310 2.29 -2.16 25.93
N TRP A 311 3.39 -2.85 26.19
CA TRP A 311 4.72 -2.24 26.39
C TRP A 311 5.31 -1.56 25.13
N GLN A 312 4.94 -2.03 23.95
CA GLN A 312 5.45 -1.52 22.66
C GLN A 312 4.50 -0.54 21.97
N LEU A 313 3.33 -0.26 22.55
CA LEU A 313 2.33 0.61 21.93
C LEU A 313 2.87 2.03 21.79
N ARG A 314 2.83 2.56 20.57
CA ARG A 314 3.32 3.89 20.21
C ARG A 314 2.20 4.82 19.76
N HIS A 315 1.16 4.27 19.15
CA HIS A 315 0.06 5.03 18.60
C HIS A 315 -1.25 4.44 19.08
N LEU A 316 -2.07 5.28 19.73
CA LEU A 316 -3.39 4.92 20.22
C LEU A 316 -4.39 6.01 19.85
N ASP A 317 -5.37 5.65 19.03
CA ASP A 317 -6.54 6.47 18.74
C ASP A 317 -7.79 5.85 19.36
N LEU A 318 -8.39 6.59 20.29
CA LEU A 318 -9.64 6.27 20.98
C LEU A 318 -10.65 7.41 20.79
N SER A 319 -10.46 8.27 19.80
CA SER A 319 -11.36 9.40 19.57
C SER A 319 -12.78 8.96 19.22
N SER A 320 -13.77 9.82 19.46
CA SER A 320 -15.18 9.53 19.17
C SER A 320 -15.67 8.22 19.82
N ASN A 321 -15.40 8.04 21.12
CA ASN A 321 -15.88 6.91 21.91
C ASN A 321 -16.71 7.44 23.11
N ASN A 322 -17.11 6.55 24.02
CA ASN A 322 -17.91 6.87 25.21
C ASN A 322 -17.08 6.92 26.51
N ILE A 323 -15.81 7.31 26.44
CA ILE A 323 -14.90 7.27 27.60
C ILE A 323 -15.17 8.48 28.51
N GLU A 324 -15.57 8.21 29.76
CA GLU A 324 -15.84 9.25 30.77
C GLU A 324 -14.62 9.54 31.67
N THR A 325 -13.86 8.49 31.98
CA THR A 325 -12.66 8.53 32.83
C THR A 325 -11.59 7.59 32.30
N LEU A 326 -10.32 8.00 32.37
CA LEU A 326 -9.15 7.17 32.07
C LEU A 326 -8.62 6.39 33.28
N ALA A 327 -9.32 6.45 34.42
CA ALA A 327 -8.90 5.85 35.68
C ALA A 327 -9.79 4.65 36.01
N SER A 328 -9.19 3.47 36.17
CA SER A 328 -9.83 2.40 36.93
C SER A 328 -9.58 2.65 38.42
N ASN A 329 -10.58 2.37 39.26
CA ASN A 329 -10.45 2.44 40.72
C ASN A 329 -9.50 1.36 41.30
N SER A 330 -8.79 0.62 40.45
CA SER A 330 -7.78 -0.37 40.83
C SER A 330 -6.40 0.28 40.76
N SER A 331 -5.59 0.06 41.80
CA SER A 331 -4.22 0.54 42.00
C SER A 331 -3.18 0.12 40.93
N ILE A 332 -3.62 -0.35 39.76
CA ILE A 332 -2.80 -0.77 38.63
C ILE A 332 -2.86 0.36 37.59
N SER A 333 -1.99 1.34 37.79
CA SER A 333 -1.75 2.45 36.86
C SER A 333 -1.41 1.92 35.46
N LEU A 334 -2.11 2.41 34.42
CA LEU A 334 -1.81 2.07 33.02
C LEU A 334 -0.35 2.41 32.71
N TYR A 335 0.43 1.40 32.34
CA TYR A 335 1.84 1.55 31.98
C TYR A 335 1.96 1.33 30.47
N LEU A 336 1.86 2.42 29.70
CA LEU A 336 2.09 2.45 28.25
C LEU A 336 3.43 3.15 27.97
N PRO A 337 4.60 2.58 28.38
CA PRO A 337 5.86 3.32 28.46
C PRO A 337 6.38 3.84 27.11
N SER A 338 5.95 3.24 26.01
CA SER A 338 6.39 3.58 24.66
C SER A 338 5.43 4.52 23.91
N LEU A 339 4.32 4.93 24.52
CA LEU A 339 3.27 5.68 23.82
C LEU A 339 3.76 7.06 23.41
N ARG A 340 3.62 7.38 22.11
CA ARG A 340 4.03 8.66 21.53
C ARG A 340 2.85 9.49 21.05
N TYR A 341 1.79 8.84 20.60
CA TYR A 341 0.58 9.47 20.09
C TYR A 341 -0.63 8.94 20.84
N LEU A 342 -1.42 9.85 21.41
CA LEU A 342 -2.68 9.55 22.06
C LEU A 342 -3.76 10.51 21.56
N ASN A 343 -4.82 9.96 20.97
CA ASN A 343 -6.00 10.72 20.58
C ASN A 343 -7.21 10.24 21.40
N LEU A 344 -7.81 11.17 22.13
CA LEU A 344 -9.00 11.00 22.96
C LEU A 344 -10.08 12.03 22.61
N ALA A 345 -9.97 12.66 21.44
CA ALA A 345 -10.92 13.68 20.99
C ALA A 345 -12.36 13.14 20.99
N HIS A 346 -13.36 14.01 21.13
CA HIS A 346 -14.78 13.64 21.02
C HIS A 346 -15.20 12.49 21.97
N ASN A 347 -14.68 12.47 23.20
CA ASN A 347 -15.13 11.57 24.26
C ASN A 347 -15.96 12.35 25.30
N LYS A 348 -16.22 11.72 26.45
CA LYS A 348 -17.02 12.29 27.55
C LYS A 348 -16.16 12.63 28.78
N LEU A 349 -14.86 12.88 28.59
CA LEU A 349 -13.92 13.09 29.69
C LEU A 349 -14.30 14.34 30.50
N ARG A 350 -14.51 14.17 31.82
CA ARG A 350 -14.89 15.28 32.72
C ARG A 350 -13.72 15.94 33.44
N ALA A 351 -12.67 15.17 33.69
CA ALA A 351 -11.46 15.63 34.33
C ALA A 351 -10.26 14.78 33.88
N LEU A 352 -9.08 15.38 33.92
CA LEU A 352 -7.82 14.65 33.88
C LEU A 352 -7.35 14.42 35.33
N PRO A 353 -6.89 13.21 35.70
CA PRO A 353 -6.33 12.93 37.03
C PRO A 353 -5.26 13.94 37.46
N PRO A 354 -5.26 14.43 38.72
CA PRO A 354 -4.39 15.52 39.20
C PRO A 354 -2.89 15.17 39.32
N ALA A 355 -2.56 13.91 39.12
CA ALA A 355 -1.25 13.46 38.69
C ALA A 355 -1.56 12.29 37.76
N LEU A 356 -1.17 12.37 36.50
CA LEU A 356 -1.19 11.25 35.57
C LEU A 356 0.19 10.60 35.64
N PRO A 357 0.56 9.76 36.63
CA PRO A 357 1.72 8.88 36.51
C PRO A 357 1.52 7.80 35.42
N ILE A 358 0.57 8.02 34.52
CA ILE A 358 -0.10 7.07 33.65
C ILE A 358 0.16 7.43 32.17
N LEU A 359 0.21 8.72 31.84
CA LEU A 359 0.68 9.14 30.52
C LEU A 359 2.22 9.16 30.54
N PRO A 360 2.89 8.48 29.60
CA PRO A 360 4.32 8.29 29.67
C PRO A 360 5.05 9.57 29.28
N SER A 361 6.26 9.74 29.81
CA SER A 361 7.16 10.83 29.42
C SER A 361 7.57 10.79 27.95
N SER A 362 7.34 9.66 27.26
CA SER A 362 7.57 9.47 25.83
C SER A 362 6.49 10.08 24.93
N LEU A 363 5.38 10.60 25.48
CA LEU A 363 4.28 11.16 24.71
C LEU A 363 4.70 12.45 24.00
N VAL A 364 4.38 12.53 22.71
CA VAL A 364 4.71 13.63 21.80
C VAL A 364 3.45 14.35 21.32
N HIS A 365 2.37 13.59 21.07
CA HIS A 365 1.10 14.12 20.59
C HIS A 365 -0.03 13.71 21.52
N LEU A 366 -0.81 14.70 21.96
CA LEU A 366 -1.99 14.51 22.79
C LEU A 366 -3.17 15.32 22.25
N ASP A 367 -4.22 14.63 21.86
CA ASP A 367 -5.50 15.24 21.50
C ASP A 367 -6.57 14.87 22.54
N ILE A 368 -7.10 15.86 23.24
CA ILE A 368 -8.21 15.73 24.19
C ILE A 368 -9.36 16.68 23.84
N SER A 369 -9.43 17.11 22.58
CA SER A 369 -10.41 18.07 22.10
C SER A 369 -11.86 17.53 22.20
N TYR A 370 -12.83 18.43 22.23
CA TYR A 370 -14.26 18.12 22.26
C TYR A 370 -14.65 17.12 23.36
N ASN A 371 -14.09 17.31 24.56
CA ASN A 371 -14.45 16.60 25.77
C ASN A 371 -15.24 17.52 26.73
N HIS A 372 -15.62 17.01 27.91
CA HIS A 372 -16.36 17.75 28.94
C HIS A 372 -15.45 18.27 30.08
N LEU A 373 -14.24 18.70 29.73
CA LEU A 373 -13.18 19.06 30.69
C LEU A 373 -13.39 20.46 31.26
N LEU A 374 -13.94 20.58 32.47
CA LEU A 374 -14.19 21.90 33.07
C LEU A 374 -12.90 22.66 33.46
N GLN A 375 -11.85 21.93 33.83
CA GLN A 375 -10.62 22.51 34.38
C GLN A 375 -9.38 21.75 33.91
N LEU A 376 -8.33 22.50 33.53
CA LEU A 376 -7.00 21.97 33.22
C LEU A 376 -5.94 22.66 34.07
N TYR A 377 -5.24 21.89 34.89
CA TYR A 377 -4.15 22.35 35.74
C TYR A 377 -2.80 22.06 35.10
N SER A 378 -1.81 22.92 35.32
CA SER A 378 -0.44 22.67 34.83
C SER A 378 0.16 21.36 35.37
N ARG A 379 -0.30 20.90 36.55
CA ARG A 379 0.10 19.62 37.14
C ARG A 379 -0.38 18.41 36.34
N ASN A 380 -1.48 18.52 35.59
CA ASN A 380 -1.98 17.42 34.75
C ASN A 380 -0.96 17.04 33.66
N PHE A 381 -0.16 18.00 33.20
CA PHE A 381 0.81 17.82 32.12
C PHE A 381 2.26 17.69 32.61
N ALA A 382 2.52 17.86 33.90
CA ALA A 382 3.89 17.90 34.46
C ALA A 382 4.74 16.65 34.15
N ALA A 383 4.11 15.51 33.83
CA ALA A 383 4.78 14.27 33.45
C ALA A 383 5.08 14.14 31.94
N LEU A 384 4.80 15.17 31.12
CA LEU A 384 4.88 15.14 29.66
C LEU A 384 5.94 16.10 29.11
N PRO A 385 7.23 15.93 29.47
CA PRO A 385 8.29 16.88 29.10
C PRO A 385 8.58 16.92 27.60
N ASN A 386 8.18 15.90 26.83
CA ASN A 386 8.43 15.77 25.40
C ASN A 386 7.20 16.12 24.53
N LEU A 387 6.15 16.70 25.12
CA LEU A 387 4.92 17.01 24.41
C LEU A 387 5.16 18.12 23.38
N GLU A 388 5.03 17.78 22.10
CA GLU A 388 5.23 18.71 20.98
C GLU A 388 3.90 19.22 20.42
N HIS A 389 2.83 18.43 20.50
CA HIS A 389 1.52 18.77 19.95
C HIS A 389 0.43 18.54 21.00
N LEU A 390 -0.35 19.59 21.28
CA LEU A 390 -1.48 19.52 22.20
C LEU A 390 -2.74 20.12 21.55
N ASN A 391 -3.82 19.35 21.52
CA ASN A 391 -5.13 19.82 21.10
C ASN A 391 -6.13 19.78 22.26
N ILE A 392 -6.63 20.95 22.63
CA ILE A 392 -7.63 21.17 23.70
C ILE A 392 -8.84 21.95 23.19
N ALA A 393 -9.05 22.02 21.88
CA ALA A 393 -10.22 22.65 21.28
C ALA A 393 -11.53 22.04 21.80
N GLY A 394 -12.60 22.81 21.90
CA GLY A 394 -13.92 22.36 22.33
C GLY A 394 -14.04 21.96 23.80
N THR A 395 -13.08 22.31 24.67
CA THR A 395 -13.05 21.83 26.07
C THR A 395 -13.79 22.70 27.10
N ARG A 396 -14.37 23.86 26.77
CA ARG A 396 -15.12 24.73 27.72
C ARG A 396 -14.39 24.95 29.07
N LEU A 397 -13.16 25.42 29.01
CA LEU A 397 -12.28 25.59 30.17
C LEU A 397 -12.65 26.84 30.99
N ASP A 398 -12.93 26.66 32.28
CA ASP A 398 -13.11 27.79 33.20
C ASP A 398 -11.79 28.52 33.49
N LYS A 399 -10.69 27.76 33.59
CA LYS A 399 -9.35 28.27 33.92
C LYS A 399 -8.26 27.47 33.20
N PHE A 400 -7.37 28.19 32.53
CA PHE A 400 -6.15 27.64 31.93
C PHE A 400 -4.94 28.55 32.23
N TYR A 401 -3.97 28.05 32.99
CA TYR A 401 -2.80 28.83 33.44
C TYR A 401 -1.65 28.79 32.42
N TYR A 402 -1.84 29.47 31.29
CA TYR A 402 -0.94 29.39 30.13
C TYR A 402 0.53 29.72 30.44
N GLN A 403 0.80 30.81 31.16
CA GLN A 403 2.18 31.24 31.49
C GLN A 403 3.00 30.14 32.18
N ARG A 404 2.37 29.45 33.14
CA ARG A 404 3.01 28.35 33.87
C ARG A 404 3.15 27.13 32.97
N PHE A 405 2.13 26.82 32.18
CA PHE A 405 2.13 25.71 31.24
C PHE A 405 3.27 25.86 30.20
N GLN A 406 3.43 27.03 29.59
CA GLN A 406 4.47 27.32 28.61
C GLN A 406 5.88 27.14 29.20
N ARG A 407 6.11 27.66 30.42
CA ARG A 407 7.40 27.51 31.10
C ARG A 407 7.76 26.05 31.32
N ASP A 408 6.76 25.24 31.68
CA ASP A 408 6.94 23.83 31.99
C ASP A 408 7.00 22.97 30.69
N HIS A 409 6.54 23.47 29.53
CA HIS A 409 6.50 22.77 28.22
C HIS A 409 7.10 23.59 27.07
N TYR A 410 8.36 24.00 27.22
CA TYR A 410 9.06 24.84 26.24
C TYR A 410 9.31 24.17 24.86
N VAL A 411 9.18 22.84 24.77
CA VAL A 411 9.36 22.06 23.53
C VAL A 411 8.09 22.02 22.66
N LEU A 412 6.97 22.54 23.15
CA LEU A 412 5.69 22.51 22.45
C LEU A 412 5.79 23.27 21.12
N LYS A 413 5.43 22.60 20.03
CA LYS A 413 5.45 23.12 18.66
C LYS A 413 4.08 23.56 18.18
N GLU A 414 3.02 22.94 18.69
CA GLU A 414 1.64 23.25 18.29
C GLU A 414 0.68 23.21 19.49
N LEU A 415 -0.12 24.28 19.65
CA LEU A 415 -1.28 24.29 20.54
C LEU A 415 -2.54 24.62 19.73
N VAL A 416 -3.58 23.80 19.88
CA VAL A 416 -4.90 24.04 19.30
C VAL A 416 -5.90 24.29 20.43
N ILE A 417 -6.59 25.44 20.37
CA ILE A 417 -7.58 25.86 21.37
C ILE A 417 -8.62 26.78 20.72
N CYS A 418 -9.91 26.64 21.01
CA CYS A 418 -10.91 27.54 20.43
C CYS A 418 -11.05 28.81 21.27
N GLU A 419 -11.29 29.93 20.60
CA GLU A 419 -11.68 31.18 21.28
C GLU A 419 -12.94 31.00 22.16
N ALA A 420 -13.89 30.17 21.70
CA ALA A 420 -15.11 29.87 22.44
C ALA A 420 -14.91 29.01 23.71
N ASP A 421 -13.73 28.42 23.90
CA ASP A 421 -13.46 27.55 25.05
C ASP A 421 -13.00 28.29 26.30
N VAL A 422 -12.66 29.57 26.17
CA VAL A 422 -11.98 30.34 27.22
C VAL A 422 -12.63 31.71 27.32
N SER A 423 -12.68 32.30 28.51
CA SER A 423 -13.18 33.68 28.65
C SER A 423 -12.34 34.66 27.81
N SER A 424 -12.95 35.70 27.22
CA SER A 424 -12.26 36.64 26.33
C SER A 424 -10.99 37.25 26.95
N SER A 425 -11.03 37.57 28.25
CA SER A 425 -9.86 38.12 28.97
C SER A 425 -8.71 37.11 29.15
N GLN A 426 -9.03 35.83 29.32
CA GLN A 426 -8.02 34.76 29.36
C GLN A 426 -7.48 34.47 27.96
N PHE A 427 -8.31 34.53 26.92
CA PHE A 427 -7.91 34.34 25.53
C PHE A 427 -6.97 35.45 25.05
N ASP A 428 -7.28 36.71 25.35
CA ASP A 428 -6.42 37.87 25.03
C ASP A 428 -5.05 37.77 25.72
N ASN A 429 -5.04 37.38 27.00
CA ASN A 429 -3.81 37.18 27.76
C ASN A 429 -2.97 36.03 27.15
N MET A 430 -3.63 34.95 26.74
CA MET A 430 -2.97 33.84 26.07
C MET A 430 -2.37 34.27 24.72
N LEU A 431 -3.12 34.95 23.85
CA LEU A 431 -2.63 35.47 22.57
C LEU A 431 -1.41 36.37 22.75
N PHE A 432 -1.46 37.32 23.69
CA PHE A 432 -0.34 38.19 24.00
C PHE A 432 0.94 37.40 24.35
N HIS A 433 0.81 36.33 25.13
CA HIS A 433 1.97 35.51 25.49
C HIS A 433 2.45 34.62 24.34
N PHE A 434 1.54 34.11 23.50
CA PHE A 434 1.88 33.32 22.33
C PHE A 434 2.69 34.13 21.31
N ASP A 435 2.19 35.30 20.91
CA ASP A 435 2.83 36.12 19.87
C ASP A 435 4.21 36.64 20.30
N ASN A 436 4.40 36.89 21.60
CA ASN A 436 5.64 37.47 22.12
C ASN A 436 6.67 36.45 22.61
N PHE A 437 6.25 35.25 23.04
CA PHE A 437 7.13 34.31 23.74
C PHE A 437 7.08 32.86 23.24
N PHE A 438 6.04 32.47 22.49
CA PHE A 438 5.93 31.10 21.98
C PHE A 438 6.59 30.97 20.61
N ARG A 439 7.36 29.89 20.41
CA ARG A 439 8.08 29.64 19.14
C ARG A 439 7.35 28.66 18.22
N GLY A 440 6.20 28.16 18.62
CA GLY A 440 5.39 27.23 17.83
C GLY A 440 4.18 27.89 17.18
N LYS A 441 3.27 27.06 16.68
CA LYS A 441 2.03 27.45 16.01
C LYS A 441 0.85 27.40 16.99
N LEU A 442 0.13 28.51 17.13
CA LEU A 442 -1.16 28.56 17.80
C LEU A 442 -2.28 28.48 16.75
N ILE A 443 -3.24 27.57 16.93
CA ILE A 443 -4.41 27.43 16.06
C ILE A 443 -5.66 27.76 16.87
N THR A 444 -6.37 28.81 16.47
CA THR A 444 -7.56 29.34 17.18
C THR A 444 -8.87 29.22 16.41
N SER A 445 -8.80 28.97 15.09
CA SER A 445 -9.98 28.85 14.24
C SER A 445 -10.61 27.46 14.38
N CYS A 446 -11.72 27.38 15.12
CA CYS A 446 -12.49 26.15 15.28
C CYS A 446 -13.72 26.08 14.38
N ASN A 447 -13.57 26.48 13.11
CA ASN A 447 -14.55 26.06 12.12
C ASN A 447 -14.60 24.54 12.15
N SER A 448 -15.81 23.99 12.22
CA SER A 448 -16.24 22.63 12.59
C SER A 448 -15.72 21.48 11.70
N THR A 449 -14.57 21.67 11.08
CA THR A 449 -13.73 20.68 10.43
C THR A 449 -12.28 21.05 10.75
N VAL A 450 -11.89 21.02 12.04
CA VAL A 450 -10.47 20.81 12.32
C VAL A 450 -10.22 19.42 11.78
N GLN A 451 -9.68 19.36 10.56
CA GLN A 451 -9.17 18.14 9.97
C GLN A 451 -8.40 17.45 11.09
N MET A 452 -8.79 16.21 11.40
CA MET A 452 -7.94 15.31 12.16
C MET A 452 -6.51 15.60 11.73
N PRO A 453 -5.54 15.79 12.65
CA PRO A 453 -4.15 16.00 12.25
C PRO A 453 -3.91 14.97 11.16
N LYS A 454 -3.67 15.42 9.90
CA LYS A 454 -3.54 14.54 8.73
C LYS A 454 -2.84 13.33 9.26
N GLN A 455 -3.54 12.15 9.31
CA GLN A 455 -3.00 10.90 9.84
C GLN A 455 -1.51 11.02 9.66
N LEU A 456 -0.75 11.27 10.75
CA LEU A 456 0.67 11.68 10.66
C LEU A 456 1.23 10.84 9.55
N PRO A 457 1.55 11.40 8.34
CA PRO A 457 1.34 10.71 7.08
C PRO A 457 1.67 9.27 7.38
N LEU A 458 0.66 8.36 7.38
CA LEU A 458 0.89 7.02 6.83
C LEU A 458 1.84 7.37 5.72
N GLU A 459 3.15 7.13 5.81
CA GLU A 459 4.08 7.77 4.90
C GLU A 459 3.46 7.53 3.54
N VAL A 460 2.81 8.53 2.94
CA VAL A 460 2.07 8.32 1.69
C VAL A 460 3.14 8.52 0.64
N SER A 461 4.27 7.84 0.83
CA SER A 461 4.72 6.92 -0.18
C SER A 461 3.66 5.82 -0.17
N GLY A 462 2.81 5.64 -1.16
CA GLY A 462 3.31 5.09 -2.42
C GLY A 462 4.08 3.76 -2.28
N ILE A 463 4.22 3.22 -1.07
CA ILE A 463 4.88 1.97 -0.74
C ILE A 463 3.86 1.22 0.10
N HIS A 464 3.04 0.49 -0.64
CA HIS A 464 2.03 -0.46 -0.21
C HIS A 464 2.31 -1.22 1.11
N PRO A 465 1.27 -1.78 1.77
CA PRO A 465 1.26 -2.29 3.15
C PRO A 465 2.13 -3.54 3.42
N TYR A 466 3.05 -3.89 2.52
CA TYR A 466 3.88 -5.09 2.55
C TYR A 466 5.31 -4.83 3.05
N TRP A 467 5.63 -3.58 3.35
CA TRP A 467 6.99 -3.16 3.69
C TRP A 467 7.04 -2.67 5.12
N THR A 468 7.80 -3.37 5.96
CA THR A 468 8.24 -2.78 7.22
C THR A 468 9.34 -1.75 6.93
N THR A 469 9.56 -0.79 7.82
CA THR A 469 10.67 0.19 7.69
C THR A 469 12.04 -0.48 7.53
N LYS A 470 12.20 -1.72 8.04
CA LYS A 470 13.39 -2.54 7.84
C LYS A 470 13.53 -3.05 6.39
N ASP A 471 12.43 -3.38 5.73
CA ASP A 471 12.42 -3.85 4.34
C ASP A 471 12.74 -2.71 3.36
N VAL A 472 12.22 -1.50 3.64
CA VAL A 472 12.53 -0.27 2.87
C VAL A 472 14.01 0.05 2.98
N LEU A 473 14.55 0.03 4.21
CA LEU A 473 15.97 0.28 4.45
C LEU A 473 16.84 -0.76 3.73
N ALA A 474 16.47 -2.04 3.78
CA ALA A 474 17.19 -3.11 3.09
C ALA A 474 17.20 -2.91 1.55
N LEU A 475 16.07 -2.52 0.95
CA LEU A 475 16.01 -2.19 -0.48
C LEU A 475 16.91 -1.01 -0.83
N ILE A 476 16.80 0.10 -0.10
CA ILE A 476 17.59 1.31 -0.36
C ILE A 476 19.08 0.96 -0.30
N THR A 477 19.48 0.19 0.70
CA THR A 477 20.86 -0.26 0.85
C THR A 477 21.30 -1.11 -0.35
N LEU A 478 20.44 -2.02 -0.83
CA LEU A 478 20.73 -2.88 -1.97
C LEU A 478 20.82 -2.10 -3.29
N ILE A 479 19.98 -1.08 -3.50
CA ILE A 479 20.05 -0.17 -4.66
C ILE A 479 21.34 0.65 -4.63
N VAL A 480 21.71 1.18 -3.46
CA VAL A 480 22.97 1.92 -3.30
C VAL A 480 24.16 1.02 -3.57
N CYS A 481 24.19 -0.19 -3.02
CA CYS A 481 25.24 -1.17 -3.31
C CYS A 481 25.31 -1.52 -4.80
N PHE A 482 24.16 -1.73 -5.46
CA PHE A 482 24.12 -2.03 -6.89
C PHE A 482 24.58 -0.85 -7.75
N GLY A 483 24.21 0.38 -7.38
CA GLY A 483 24.68 1.60 -8.03
C GLY A 483 26.18 1.80 -7.91
N ILE A 484 26.75 1.52 -6.73
CA ILE A 484 28.22 1.52 -6.52
C ILE A 484 28.88 0.47 -7.41
N LEU A 485 28.31 -0.73 -7.48
CA LEU A 485 28.85 -1.84 -8.28
C LEU A 485 28.78 -1.53 -9.79
N LEU A 486 27.70 -0.89 -10.26
CA LEU A 486 27.57 -0.38 -11.62
C LEU A 486 28.57 0.74 -11.94
N LEU A 487 28.80 1.67 -11.00
CA LEU A 487 29.81 2.71 -11.15
C LEU A 487 31.23 2.14 -11.23
N GLN A 488 31.52 1.09 -10.45
CA GLN A 488 32.79 0.37 -10.52
C GLN A 488 32.93 -0.36 -11.85
N ILE A 489 31.89 -1.05 -12.32
CA ILE A 489 31.89 -1.69 -13.65
C ILE A 489 32.04 -0.65 -14.76
N TYR A 490 31.38 0.50 -14.67
CA TYR A 490 31.52 1.59 -15.64
C TYR A 490 32.95 2.10 -15.70
N ARG A 491 33.60 2.35 -14.55
CA ARG A 491 35.01 2.75 -14.49
C ARG A 491 35.93 1.70 -15.09
N ILE A 492 35.71 0.41 -14.77
CA ILE A 492 36.49 -0.69 -15.35
C ILE A 492 36.32 -0.74 -16.88
N LEU A 493 35.10 -0.55 -17.39
CA LEU A 493 34.83 -0.54 -18.84
C LEU A 493 35.38 0.70 -19.57
N GLU A 494 35.52 1.81 -18.85
CA GLU A 494 36.15 3.05 -19.33
C GLU A 494 37.67 2.90 -19.41
N ASP A 495 38.29 2.33 -18.36
CA ASP A 495 39.73 2.06 -18.27
C ASP A 495 40.18 0.97 -19.27
N GLU A 496 39.38 -0.07 -19.48
CA GLU A 496 39.61 -1.14 -20.47
C GLU A 496 39.34 -0.70 -21.93
N GLY A 497 38.92 0.55 -22.16
CA GLY A 497 38.71 1.10 -23.52
C GLY A 497 37.58 0.45 -24.33
N CYS A 498 36.75 -0.39 -23.71
CA CYS A 498 35.70 -1.17 -24.39
C CYS A 498 34.57 -0.27 -24.93
N LEU A 499 34.31 0.87 -24.26
CA LEU A 499 33.37 1.90 -24.69
C LEU A 499 33.80 2.64 -25.98
N ARG A 500 35.11 2.70 -26.30
CA ARG A 500 35.59 3.29 -27.56
C ARG A 500 35.24 2.43 -28.79
N ARG A 501 35.09 1.11 -28.63
CA ARG A 501 34.69 0.21 -29.73
C ARG A 501 33.18 0.25 -30.00
N LEU A 502 32.36 0.45 -28.98
CA LEU A 502 30.90 0.63 -29.13
C LEU A 502 30.53 1.95 -29.81
N ARG A 503 31.23 3.05 -29.50
CA ARG A 503 30.98 4.36 -30.14
C ARG A 503 31.29 4.37 -31.64
N ARG A 504 32.23 3.54 -32.10
CA ARG A 504 32.53 3.36 -33.54
C ARG A 504 31.51 2.48 -34.28
N ARG A 505 30.72 1.66 -33.57
CA ARG A 505 29.73 0.77 -34.19
C ARG A 505 28.35 1.41 -34.39
N PHE A 506 28.04 2.48 -33.66
CA PHE A 506 26.74 3.17 -33.71
C PHE A 506 26.77 4.60 -34.31
N GLY A 507 27.95 5.13 -34.68
CA GLY A 507 28.06 6.41 -35.39
C GLY A 507 28.01 6.24 -36.91
N ARG A 508 26.82 6.26 -37.53
CA ARG A 508 26.67 6.44 -38.98
C ARG A 508 27.06 7.89 -39.35
N GLN A 509 28.03 8.06 -40.24
CA GLN A 509 28.33 9.34 -40.91
C GLN A 509 27.19 9.75 -41.85
N PRO A 510 26.81 11.04 -41.90
CA PRO A 510 26.21 11.64 -43.08
C PRO A 510 27.31 12.12 -44.04
N SER A 511 27.07 11.88 -45.31
CA SER A 511 27.82 12.28 -46.50
C SER A 511 28.18 13.78 -46.56
N GLN A 512 29.42 14.08 -46.91
CA GLN A 512 29.89 15.42 -47.34
C GLN A 512 29.35 15.82 -48.72
N PRO A 513 29.30 17.13 -49.01
CA PRO A 513 29.70 17.64 -50.31
C PRO A 513 30.99 18.48 -50.22
N GLN A 514 31.83 18.32 -51.24
CA GLN A 514 33.12 18.97 -51.49
C GLN A 514 33.05 20.50 -51.52
N ARG A 515 34.15 21.17 -51.15
CA ARG A 515 34.65 22.37 -51.84
C ARG A 515 36.14 22.66 -51.55
N ASN A 516 36.80 23.13 -52.60
CA ASN A 516 38.22 23.38 -52.85
C ASN A 516 38.83 24.59 -52.12
N GLY A 517 40.17 24.66 -52.13
CA GLY A 517 41.00 25.87 -52.00
C GLY A 517 42.11 25.70 -50.96
N ASP A 518 43.33 25.29 -51.32
CA ASP A 518 44.45 26.09 -51.87
C ASP A 518 45.13 27.02 -50.84
N GLY A 519 46.47 27.03 -50.80
CA GLY A 519 47.24 28.04 -50.03
C GLY A 519 48.41 27.56 -49.14
N THR A 520 49.48 27.06 -49.78
CA THR A 520 50.90 27.48 -49.60
C THR A 520 51.50 27.94 -48.23
N ARG A 521 52.65 27.31 -47.92
CA ARG A 521 53.99 27.89 -47.56
C ARG A 521 54.27 28.53 -46.17
N ARG A 522 55.30 27.97 -45.47
CA ARG A 522 56.67 28.51 -45.13
C ARG A 522 57.18 27.99 -43.76
N ILE A 523 58.38 27.37 -43.69
CA ILE A 523 59.72 27.89 -43.23
C ILE A 523 59.70 28.24 -41.73
N ALA A 524 60.66 27.93 -40.84
CA ALA A 524 61.87 27.09 -40.74
C ALA A 524 62.30 27.11 -39.24
N ASP A 525 63.54 26.73 -38.95
CA ASP A 525 64.33 26.82 -37.70
C ASP A 525 64.32 25.51 -36.88
N GLN A 526 65.32 24.63 -37.03
CA GLN A 526 66.69 24.70 -36.49
C GLN A 526 66.73 25.16 -35.04
N ASP A 527 66.98 24.24 -34.11
CA ASP A 527 68.25 24.22 -33.37
C ASP A 527 68.49 22.89 -32.65
N THR A 528 69.75 22.48 -32.73
CA THR A 528 70.52 21.53 -31.92
C THR A 528 70.34 21.79 -30.41
N GLU A 529 70.49 20.85 -29.48
CA GLU A 529 71.72 20.12 -29.21
C GLU A 529 71.48 19.08 -28.09
N SER A 530 72.36 18.09 -28.08
CA SER A 530 72.46 16.91 -27.22
C SER A 530 72.80 17.20 -25.75
N SER A 531 72.33 16.35 -24.83
CA SER A 531 73.07 15.99 -23.61
C SER A 531 73.01 14.48 -23.35
N SER A 532 74.17 13.85 -23.57
CA SER A 532 74.79 12.75 -22.82
C SER A 532 73.99 11.94 -21.79
N ASP A 533 74.20 10.62 -21.96
CA ASP A 533 74.27 9.49 -21.01
C ASP A 533 72.99 8.90 -20.40
#